data_AF-A0A1M5KW04-F1
#
_entry.id   AF-A0A1M5KW04-F1
#
_cell.length_a   1.000
_cell.length_b   1.000
_cell.length_c   1.000
_cell.angle_alpha   90.00
_cell.angle_beta   90.00
_cell.angle_gamma   90.00
#
_symmetry.space_group_name_H-M   'P 1'
#
loop_
_entity.id
_entity.type
_entity.pdbx_description
1 polymer ?
#
loop_
_entity_poly.entity_id
_entity_poly.type
_entity_poly.pdbx_seq_one_letter_code
_entity_poly.pdbx_strand_id
1 'polypeptide(L)'
;MLLKDLSQMEKNRGRWLLYFFLFLILLIVLKGLLVYVYLILSLNDYQATIQLPVTEITAIVVTCILGPIYEEVIFRLPLKFNIVFVRVSLCLFLADRIFRYETAHLFLGVGPFLSSRVFLFVVLASTCVFLTYQSAAVEKLQTIWENKFLWILVILQLIFGFAHLGQFDFDISGTKRFVPVIVLIFSVMGVFFAVIRMKLGMVAAIIFHCLFNAMYLIVDVGAVWRKVRDPFGRIEEKVREEGRHHMDSALHALEDRNRAAKKTADSLQSVIDSLKNRKNAKN
;
A
#
# COMPACT_ATOMS: atom_id res chain seq x y z
N MET A 1 35.29 18.22 2.56
CA MET A 1 34.28 19.30 2.43
C MET A 1 33.03 19.02 3.29
N LEU A 2 32.35 17.88 3.10
CA LEU A 2 31.15 17.45 3.86
C LEU A 2 31.27 17.45 5.41
N LEU A 3 32.47 17.27 5.97
CA LEU A 3 32.69 17.28 7.43
C LEU A 3 32.72 18.69 8.03
N LYS A 4 33.15 19.72 7.29
CA LYS A 4 33.13 21.11 7.79
C LYS A 4 31.69 21.62 7.95
N ASP A 5 30.80 21.21 7.04
CA ASP A 5 29.37 21.55 7.08
C ASP A 5 28.63 20.94 8.29
N LEU A 6 29.17 19.91 8.93
CA LEU A 6 28.52 19.26 10.09
C LEU A 6 28.52 20.17 11.33
N SER A 7 29.62 20.85 11.61
CA SER A 7 29.71 21.77 12.76
C SER A 7 28.75 22.97 12.62
N GLN A 8 28.56 23.41 11.38
CA GLN A 8 27.69 24.54 11.05
C GLN A 8 26.20 24.18 11.13
N MET A 9 25.88 22.88 11.00
CA MET A 9 24.52 22.36 11.17
C MET A 9 24.08 22.31 12.64
N GLU A 10 24.96 22.01 13.59
CA GLU A 10 24.58 22.00 15.03
C GLU A 10 24.11 23.38 15.48
N LYS A 11 24.81 24.42 15.01
CA LYS A 11 24.44 25.83 15.26
C LYS A 11 23.08 26.21 14.68
N ASN A 12 22.57 25.46 13.71
CA ASN A 12 21.30 25.70 13.01
C ASN A 12 20.30 24.55 13.13
N ARG A 13 20.39 23.73 14.18
CA ARG A 13 19.58 22.51 14.35
C ARG A 13 18.08 22.75 14.16
N GLY A 14 17.55 23.87 14.68
CA GLY A 14 16.13 24.23 14.51
C GLY A 14 15.73 24.46 13.06
N ARG A 15 16.55 25.17 12.27
CA ARG A 15 16.28 25.41 10.84
C ARG A 15 16.34 24.11 10.05
N TRP A 16 17.30 23.24 10.38
CA TRP A 16 17.42 21.94 9.73
C TRP A 16 16.20 21.05 10.00
N LEU A 17 15.72 21.00 11.25
CA LEU A 17 14.48 20.30 11.60
C LEU A 17 13.27 20.88 10.86
N LEU A 18 13.17 22.21 10.74
CA LEU A 18 12.10 22.82 9.97
C LEU A 18 12.14 22.41 8.50
N TYR A 19 13.30 22.51 7.83
CA TYR A 19 13.44 22.09 6.44
C TYR A 19 13.16 20.59 6.27
N PHE A 20 13.56 19.79 7.25
CA PHE A 20 13.25 18.37 7.30
C PHE A 20 11.73 18.13 7.32
N PHE A 21 10.99 18.79 8.21
CA PHE A 21 9.53 18.67 8.28
C PHE A 21 8.83 19.17 7.02
N LEU A 22 9.26 20.30 6.47
CA LEU A 22 8.72 20.83 5.21
C LEU A 22 8.95 19.86 4.04
N PHE A 23 10.14 19.27 3.98
CA PHE A 23 10.47 18.28 2.97
C PHE A 23 9.66 16.99 3.13
N LEU A 24 9.45 16.54 4.38
CA LEU A 24 8.59 15.40 4.69
C LEU A 24 7.15 15.62 4.21
N ILE A 25 6.59 16.81 4.48
CA ILE A 25 5.25 17.20 4.00
C ILE A 25 5.21 17.19 2.47
N LEU A 26 6.22 17.75 1.80
CA LEU A 26 6.32 17.74 0.35
C LEU A 26 6.31 16.31 -0.22
N LEU A 27 7.06 15.38 0.39
CA LEU A 27 7.07 13.98 -0.02
C LEU A 27 5.71 13.30 0.14
N ILE A 28 5.01 13.58 1.26
CA ILE A 28 3.67 13.05 1.51
C ILE A 28 2.69 13.57 0.45
N VAL A 29 2.73 14.87 0.16
CA VAL A 29 1.89 15.49 -0.88
C VAL A 29 2.19 14.91 -2.26
N LEU A 30 3.46 14.77 -2.62
CA LEU A 30 3.88 14.26 -3.93
C LEU A 30 3.48 12.79 -4.14
N LYS A 31 3.65 11.95 -3.11
CA LYS A 31 3.20 10.56 -3.14
C LYS A 31 1.67 10.47 -3.19
N GLY A 32 0.96 11.30 -2.42
CA GLY A 32 -0.50 11.38 -2.46
C GLY A 32 -1.03 11.80 -3.83
N LEU A 33 -0.39 12.77 -4.47
CA LEU A 33 -0.69 13.18 -5.84
C LEU A 33 -0.44 12.04 -6.84
N LEU A 34 0.65 11.30 -6.68
CA LEU A 34 0.94 10.12 -7.52
C LEU A 34 -0.16 9.06 -7.39
N VAL A 35 -0.59 8.76 -6.16
CA VAL A 35 -1.71 7.84 -5.89
C VAL A 35 -3.00 8.37 -6.52
N TYR A 36 -3.29 9.66 -6.39
CA TYR A 36 -4.47 10.28 -6.98
C TYR A 36 -4.48 10.20 -8.51
N VAL A 37 -3.36 10.53 -9.16
CA VAL A 37 -3.19 10.39 -10.61
C VAL A 37 -3.35 8.95 -11.03
N TYR A 38 -2.71 8.01 -10.32
CA TYR A 38 -2.87 6.58 -10.57
C TYR A 38 -4.33 6.13 -10.46
N LEU A 39 -5.04 6.55 -9.41
CA LEU A 39 -6.44 6.22 -9.21
C LEU A 39 -7.32 6.75 -10.34
N ILE A 40 -7.14 8.00 -10.77
CA ILE A 40 -7.88 8.59 -11.91
C ILE A 40 -7.64 7.80 -13.19
N LEU A 41 -6.38 7.46 -13.46
CA LEU A 41 -6.00 6.75 -14.68
C LEU A 41 -6.41 5.27 -14.65
N SER A 42 -6.58 4.70 -13.45
CA SER A 42 -6.94 3.30 -13.21
C SER A 42 -8.44 3.10 -12.96
N LEU A 43 -9.29 4.14 -13.11
CA LEU A 43 -10.73 4.08 -12.78
C LEU A 43 -11.52 2.99 -13.52
N ASN A 44 -10.99 2.41 -14.61
CA ASN A 44 -11.68 1.38 -15.37
C ASN A 44 -11.31 -0.08 -15.01
N ASP A 45 -10.19 -0.32 -14.32
CA ASP A 45 -9.64 -1.69 -14.15
C ASP A 45 -9.01 -1.97 -12.78
N TYR A 46 -9.34 -1.19 -11.74
CA TYR A 46 -8.84 -1.47 -10.38
C TYR A 46 -9.53 -2.72 -9.78
N GLN A 47 -9.18 -3.90 -10.28
CA GLN A 47 -9.36 -5.14 -9.55
C GLN A 47 -8.25 -5.17 -8.50
N ALA A 48 -8.62 -4.98 -7.24
CA ALA A 48 -7.74 -5.17 -6.10
C ALA A 48 -7.37 -6.66 -6.01
N THR A 49 -6.49 -7.09 -6.90
CA THR A 49 -6.08 -8.48 -7.02
C THR A 49 -4.85 -8.63 -6.14
N ILE A 50 -5.12 -9.08 -4.91
CA ILE A 50 -4.34 -10.03 -4.09
C ILE A 50 -4.90 -9.85 -2.67
N GLN A 51 -6.00 -10.56 -2.38
CA GLN A 51 -6.39 -10.84 -1.01
C GLN A 51 -5.47 -11.96 -0.51
N LEU A 52 -4.22 -11.63 -0.16
CA LEU A 52 -3.48 -12.55 0.69
C LEU A 52 -4.24 -12.59 2.04
N PRO A 53 -4.38 -13.77 2.67
CA PRO A 53 -4.94 -13.91 4.01
C PRO A 53 -3.94 -13.39 5.06
N VAL A 54 -3.36 -12.21 4.84
CA VAL A 54 -2.57 -11.51 5.85
C VAL A 54 -3.53 -10.68 6.68
N THR A 55 -3.46 -10.87 7.99
CA THR A 55 -4.14 -9.98 8.93
C THR A 55 -3.63 -8.55 8.74
N GLU A 56 -4.46 -7.56 9.03
CA GLU A 56 -4.06 -6.13 9.00
C GLU A 56 -2.81 -5.87 9.85
N ILE A 57 -2.69 -6.57 10.99
CA ILE A 57 -1.52 -6.52 11.86
C ILE A 57 -0.27 -7.00 11.13
N THR A 58 -0.36 -8.12 10.40
CA THR A 58 0.78 -8.61 9.62
C THR A 58 1.17 -7.63 8.53
N ALA A 59 0.21 -7.01 7.84
CA ALA A 59 0.48 -5.98 6.85
C ALA A 59 1.20 -4.77 7.48
N ILE A 60 0.75 -4.29 8.64
CA ILE A 60 1.42 -3.21 9.39
C ILE A 60 2.86 -3.60 9.77
N VAL A 61 3.06 -4.77 10.37
CA VAL A 61 4.39 -5.22 10.81
C VAL A 61 5.34 -5.34 9.61
N VAL A 62 4.89 -5.93 8.50
CA VAL A 62 5.72 -6.10 7.31
C VAL A 62 6.01 -4.75 6.66
N THR A 63 5.01 -3.91 6.41
CA THR A 63 5.17 -2.67 5.65
C THR A 63 5.76 -1.51 6.45
N CYS A 64 5.47 -1.43 7.75
CA CYS A 64 5.90 -0.31 8.59
C CYS A 64 7.13 -0.64 9.45
N ILE A 65 7.54 -1.90 9.58
CA ILE A 65 8.69 -2.28 10.42
C ILE A 65 9.71 -3.07 9.62
N LEU A 66 9.34 -4.28 9.17
CA LEU A 66 10.30 -5.20 8.53
C LEU A 66 10.80 -4.66 7.17
N GLY A 67 9.91 -4.12 6.35
CA GLY A 67 10.22 -3.50 5.07
C GLY A 67 11.22 -2.36 5.20
N PRO A 68 10.96 -1.33 6.02
CA PRO A 68 11.92 -0.26 6.29
C PRO A 68 13.28 -0.77 6.77
N ILE A 69 13.32 -1.70 7.74
CA ILE A 69 14.59 -2.28 8.22
C ILE A 69 15.35 -2.92 7.06
N TYR A 70 14.66 -3.74 6.28
CA TYR A 70 15.22 -4.45 5.14
C TYR A 70 15.77 -3.50 4.08
N GLU A 71 14.99 -2.49 3.69
CA GLU A 71 15.38 -1.49 2.70
C GLU A 71 16.55 -0.63 3.18
N GLU A 72 16.57 -0.22 4.44
CA GLU A 72 17.69 0.53 5.02
C GLU A 72 18.98 -0.30 5.04
N VAL A 73 18.89 -1.59 5.37
CA VAL A 73 20.05 -2.50 5.33
C VAL A 73 20.58 -2.68 3.91
N ILE A 74 19.71 -2.81 2.90
CA ILE A 74 20.15 -2.99 1.52
C ILE A 74 20.72 -1.69 0.93
N PHE A 75 20.00 -0.58 1.04
CA PHE A 75 20.30 0.62 0.26
C PHE A 75 21.11 1.66 1.03
N ARG A 76 21.12 1.63 2.37
CA ARG A 76 21.69 2.70 3.21
C ARG A 76 22.84 2.22 4.09
N LEU A 77 22.91 0.93 4.42
CA LEU A 77 24.06 0.37 5.12
C LEU A 77 25.39 0.60 4.37
N PRO A 78 25.49 0.46 3.03
CA PRO A 78 26.76 0.57 2.33
C PRO A 78 27.17 2.03 2.07
N LEU A 79 26.36 3.02 2.45
CA LEU A 79 26.71 4.44 2.29
C LEU A 79 27.87 4.86 3.19
N LYS A 80 28.07 4.22 4.34
CA LYS A 80 29.31 4.34 5.10
C LYS A 80 30.19 3.17 4.71
N PHE A 81 31.31 3.45 4.03
CA PHE A 81 32.18 2.39 3.56
C PHE A 81 32.65 1.53 4.74
N ASN A 82 32.27 0.26 4.68
CA ASN A 82 32.76 -0.82 5.50
C ASN A 82 32.53 -2.07 4.66
N ILE A 83 33.56 -2.89 4.47
CA ILE A 83 33.46 -4.01 3.54
C ILE A 83 32.38 -5.02 3.96
N VAL A 84 32.16 -5.21 5.28
CA VAL A 84 31.10 -6.06 5.80
C VAL A 84 29.73 -5.50 5.44
N PHE A 85 29.54 -4.18 5.55
CA PHE A 85 28.29 -3.52 5.17
C PHE A 85 27.99 -3.69 3.68
N VAL A 86 28.99 -3.47 2.82
CA VAL A 86 28.84 -3.66 1.37
C VAL A 86 28.47 -5.10 1.05
N ARG A 87 29.14 -6.09 1.66
CA ARG A 87 28.83 -7.52 1.48
C ARG A 87 27.40 -7.86 1.89
N VAL A 88 26.99 -7.45 3.10
CA VAL A 88 25.66 -7.72 3.63
C VAL A 88 24.59 -7.12 2.72
N SER A 89 24.72 -5.85 2.36
CA SER A 89 23.77 -5.17 1.47
C SER A 89 23.67 -5.83 0.11
N LEU A 90 24.81 -6.20 -0.48
CA LEU A 90 24.86 -6.85 -1.79
C LEU A 90 24.25 -8.26 -1.76
N CYS A 91 24.57 -9.07 -0.74
CA CYS A 91 23.96 -10.38 -0.57
C CYS A 91 22.44 -10.29 -0.39
N LEU A 92 21.95 -9.37 0.45
CA LEU A 92 20.52 -9.18 0.66
C LEU A 92 19.82 -8.66 -0.59
N PHE A 93 20.45 -7.75 -1.34
CA PHE A 93 19.93 -7.29 -2.63
C PHE A 93 19.85 -8.41 -3.67
N LEU A 94 20.89 -9.25 -3.78
CA LEU A 94 20.89 -10.39 -4.69
C LEU A 94 19.83 -11.41 -4.29
N ALA A 95 19.70 -11.71 -2.99
CA ALA A 95 18.64 -12.57 -2.48
C ALA A 95 17.26 -12.02 -2.86
N ASP A 96 17.01 -10.72 -2.62
CA ASP A 96 15.77 -10.06 -3.03
C ASP A 96 15.44 -10.32 -4.50
N ARG A 97 16.39 -10.00 -5.39
CA ARG A 97 16.14 -10.02 -6.84
C ARG A 97 15.97 -11.44 -7.37
N ILE A 98 16.68 -12.41 -6.79
CA ILE A 98 16.60 -13.82 -7.19
C ILE A 98 15.30 -14.46 -6.69
N PHE A 99 14.85 -14.14 -5.47
CA PHE A 99 13.70 -14.82 -4.85
C PHE A 99 12.36 -14.07 -5.00
N ARG A 100 12.35 -12.76 -5.29
CA ARG A 100 11.13 -11.94 -5.42
C ARG A 100 10.21 -12.37 -6.58
N TYR A 101 10.74 -13.00 -7.63
CA TYR A 101 9.94 -13.47 -8.77
C TYR A 101 8.93 -14.57 -8.45
N GLU A 102 8.98 -15.17 -7.26
CA GLU A 102 8.17 -16.34 -6.95
C GLU A 102 7.38 -16.22 -5.66
N THR A 103 7.50 -15.18 -4.84
CA THR A 103 6.55 -14.98 -3.72
C THR A 103 5.08 -14.87 -4.19
N ALA A 104 4.84 -14.53 -5.45
CA ALA A 104 3.53 -14.59 -6.09
C ALA A 104 3.08 -16.02 -6.50
N HIS A 105 4.02 -16.94 -6.71
CA HIS A 105 3.78 -18.34 -7.16
C HIS A 105 4.07 -19.41 -6.09
N LEU A 106 4.84 -19.10 -5.04
CA LEU A 106 5.29 -20.02 -3.99
C LEU A 106 4.16 -20.42 -3.05
N PHE A 107 3.13 -19.59 -2.88
CA PHE A 107 1.90 -19.98 -2.18
C PHE A 107 1.10 -21.06 -2.94
N LEU A 108 1.42 -21.30 -4.22
CA LEU A 108 0.77 -22.32 -5.06
C LEU A 108 1.60 -23.60 -5.21
N GLY A 109 2.76 -23.69 -4.56
CA GLY A 109 3.60 -24.88 -4.56
C GLY A 109 4.39 -25.06 -5.86
N VAL A 110 5.71 -24.97 -5.70
CA VAL A 110 6.73 -25.47 -6.65
C VAL A 110 6.82 -24.72 -7.98
N GLY A 111 7.59 -23.62 -8.02
CA GLY A 111 8.24 -23.24 -9.27
C GLY A 111 9.42 -24.18 -9.54
N PRO A 112 9.63 -24.64 -10.79
CA PRO A 112 10.61 -25.66 -11.15
C PRO A 112 12.09 -25.23 -11.03
N PHE A 113 12.38 -24.08 -10.40
CA PHE A 113 13.69 -23.43 -10.45
C PHE A 113 14.23 -22.98 -9.08
N LEU A 114 13.66 -23.42 -7.95
CA LEU A 114 14.18 -23.04 -6.63
C LEU A 114 15.66 -23.44 -6.48
N SER A 115 16.02 -24.68 -6.83
CA SER A 115 17.39 -25.18 -6.70
C SER A 115 18.40 -24.42 -7.57
N SER A 116 18.04 -24.07 -8.81
CA SER A 116 18.93 -23.31 -9.70
C SER A 116 19.12 -21.86 -9.24
N ARG A 117 18.11 -21.26 -8.60
CA ARG A 117 18.20 -19.94 -7.99
C ARG A 117 19.02 -19.91 -6.71
N VAL A 118 18.83 -20.89 -5.83
CA VAL A 118 19.69 -21.08 -4.65
C VAL A 118 21.13 -21.26 -5.10
N PHE A 119 21.38 -22.09 -6.12
CA PHE A 119 22.70 -22.25 -6.72
C PHE A 119 23.25 -20.92 -7.27
N LEU A 120 22.47 -20.19 -8.07
CA LEU A 120 22.87 -18.89 -8.61
C LEU A 120 23.18 -17.89 -7.50
N PHE A 121 22.36 -17.81 -6.47
CA PHE A 121 22.57 -16.96 -5.30
C PHE A 121 23.87 -17.32 -4.59
N VAL A 122 24.11 -18.60 -4.31
CA VAL A 122 25.33 -19.08 -3.65
C VAL A 122 26.56 -18.73 -4.50
N VAL A 123 26.52 -18.95 -5.81
CA VAL A 123 27.62 -18.62 -6.72
C VAL A 123 27.91 -17.11 -6.72
N LEU A 124 26.88 -16.27 -6.88
CA LEU A 124 27.05 -14.81 -6.91
C LEU A 124 27.51 -14.27 -5.55
N ALA A 125 26.87 -14.68 -4.46
CA ALA A 125 27.23 -14.27 -3.11
C ALA A 125 28.67 -14.70 -2.76
N SER A 126 29.04 -15.94 -3.05
CA SER A 126 30.40 -16.45 -2.81
C SER A 126 31.43 -15.68 -3.64
N THR A 127 31.12 -15.39 -4.91
CA THR A 127 31.99 -14.59 -5.78
C THR A 127 32.16 -13.17 -5.22
N CYS A 128 31.09 -12.53 -4.77
CA CYS A 128 31.17 -11.20 -4.15
C CYS A 128 32.00 -11.21 -2.85
N VAL A 129 31.81 -12.20 -1.99
CA VAL A 129 32.59 -12.36 -0.76
C VAL A 129 34.06 -12.64 -1.07
N PHE A 130 34.35 -13.51 -2.03
CA PHE A 130 35.70 -13.86 -2.46
C PHE A 130 36.45 -12.65 -3.03
N LEU A 131 35.84 -11.92 -3.97
CA LEU A 131 36.43 -10.73 -4.57
C LEU A 131 36.72 -9.63 -3.54
N THR A 132 35.91 -9.55 -2.50
CA THR A 132 36.10 -8.59 -1.42
C THR A 132 36.99 -9.09 -0.30
N TYR A 133 37.49 -10.33 -0.34
CA TYR A 133 38.45 -10.86 0.64
C TYR A 133 39.89 -10.39 0.34
N GLN A 134 40.18 -10.05 -0.91
CA GLN A 134 41.49 -9.57 -1.34
C GLN A 134 41.72 -8.13 -0.84
N SER A 135 42.75 -7.89 -0.02
CA SER A 135 43.05 -6.58 0.56
C SER A 135 43.18 -5.47 -0.49
N ALA A 136 43.89 -5.73 -1.59
CA ALA A 136 44.05 -4.78 -2.70
C ALA A 136 42.72 -4.38 -3.34
N ALA A 137 41.77 -5.31 -3.47
CA ALA A 137 40.44 -5.01 -3.99
C ALA A 137 39.64 -4.15 -3.01
N VAL A 138 39.76 -4.40 -1.70
CA VAL A 138 39.11 -3.60 -0.64
C VAL A 138 39.64 -2.17 -0.64
N GLU A 139 40.96 -1.99 -0.72
CA GLU A 139 41.59 -0.66 -0.78
C GLU A 139 41.14 0.13 -2.02
N LYS A 140 41.08 -0.53 -3.19
CA LYS A 140 40.58 0.07 -4.42
C LYS A 140 39.10 0.44 -4.30
N LEU A 141 38.27 -0.43 -3.72
CA LEU A 141 36.86 -0.16 -3.49
C LEU A 141 36.66 1.02 -2.52
N GLN A 142 37.44 1.08 -1.45
CA GLN A 142 37.43 2.20 -0.50
C GLN A 142 37.76 3.51 -1.21
N THR A 143 38.81 3.50 -2.02
CA THR A 143 39.25 4.67 -2.81
C THR A 143 38.14 5.14 -3.75
N ILE A 144 37.42 4.22 -4.41
CA ILE A 144 36.26 4.55 -5.24
C ILE A 144 35.15 5.16 -4.38
N TRP A 145 34.88 4.58 -3.20
CA TRP A 145 33.85 5.08 -2.29
C TRP A 145 34.12 6.51 -1.84
N GLU A 146 35.36 6.81 -1.47
CA GLU A 146 35.79 8.13 -1.00
C GLU A 146 35.79 9.15 -2.14
N ASN A 147 36.30 8.78 -3.32
CA ASN A 147 36.44 9.71 -4.44
C ASN A 147 35.16 9.90 -5.26
N LYS A 148 34.26 8.92 -5.27
CA LYS A 148 33.05 8.89 -6.10
C LYS A 148 31.78 8.70 -5.27
N PHE A 149 31.81 9.08 -3.99
CA PHE A 149 30.68 8.93 -3.06
C PHE A 149 29.35 9.44 -3.63
N LEU A 150 29.34 10.61 -4.27
CA LEU A 150 28.13 11.20 -4.84
C LEU A 150 27.49 10.30 -5.90
N TRP A 151 28.31 9.69 -6.77
CA TRP A 151 27.81 8.78 -7.80
C TRP A 151 27.21 7.52 -7.19
N ILE A 152 27.87 6.96 -6.16
CA ILE A 152 27.38 5.78 -5.45
C ILE A 152 26.04 6.09 -4.77
N LEU A 153 25.94 7.24 -4.11
CA LEU A 153 24.71 7.72 -3.49
C LEU A 153 23.58 7.79 -4.53
N VAL A 154 23.80 8.46 -5.66
CA VAL A 154 22.81 8.61 -6.74
C VAL A 154 22.40 7.25 -7.32
N ILE A 155 23.36 6.39 -7.63
CA ILE A 155 23.09 5.05 -8.18
C ILE A 155 22.25 4.23 -7.21
N LEU A 156 22.61 4.19 -5.92
CA LEU A 156 21.84 3.45 -4.91
C LEU A 156 20.41 3.98 -4.78
N GLN A 157 20.20 5.29 -4.88
CA GLN A 157 18.84 5.87 -4.81
C GLN A 157 18.03 5.58 -6.08
N LEU A 158 18.66 5.58 -7.25
CA LEU A 158 18.01 5.16 -8.49
C LEU A 158 17.59 3.69 -8.41
N ILE A 159 18.49 2.79 -7.96
CA ILE A 159 18.16 1.37 -7.76
C ILE A 159 17.02 1.22 -6.76
N PHE A 160 17.01 1.99 -5.67
CA PHE A 160 15.91 2.02 -4.71
C PHE A 160 14.58 2.43 -5.37
N GLY A 161 14.59 3.47 -6.21
CA GLY A 161 13.43 3.88 -6.99
C GLY A 161 12.93 2.80 -7.97
N PHE A 162 13.85 2.13 -8.66
CA PHE A 162 13.52 0.99 -9.52
C PHE A 162 12.97 -0.21 -8.74
N ALA A 163 13.49 -0.49 -7.55
CA ALA A 163 13.02 -1.59 -6.71
C ALA A 163 11.55 -1.43 -6.29
N HIS A 164 11.07 -0.19 -6.23
CA HIS A 164 9.68 0.17 -5.93
C HIS A 164 8.72 0.02 -7.11
N LEU A 165 9.22 -0.09 -8.34
CA LEU A 165 8.37 -0.34 -9.50
C LEU A 165 7.61 -1.66 -9.36
N GLY A 166 8.18 -2.66 -8.69
CA GLY A 166 7.49 -3.94 -8.42
C GLY A 166 6.24 -3.84 -7.54
N GLN A 167 5.91 -2.66 -7.01
CA GLN A 167 4.66 -2.39 -6.29
C GLN A 167 3.52 -1.94 -7.22
N PHE A 168 3.81 -1.69 -8.50
CA PHE A 168 2.84 -1.19 -9.48
C PHE A 168 2.57 -2.26 -10.53
N ASP A 169 1.30 -2.41 -10.88
CA ASP A 169 0.91 -3.16 -12.06
C ASP A 169 1.12 -2.31 -13.32
N PHE A 170 2.09 -2.71 -14.14
CA PHE A 170 2.41 -2.03 -15.39
C PHE A 170 1.58 -2.50 -16.57
N ASP A 171 0.69 -3.47 -16.41
CA ASP A 171 -0.12 -3.99 -17.52
C ASP A 171 -1.22 -2.98 -17.94
N ILE A 172 -1.58 -2.06 -17.04
CA ILE A 172 -2.44 -0.93 -17.34
C ILE A 172 -1.70 0.02 -18.30
N SER A 173 -2.22 0.16 -19.52
CA SER A 173 -1.62 0.90 -20.65
C SER A 173 -1.17 2.35 -20.37
N GLY A 174 -1.57 2.93 -19.23
CA GLY A 174 -1.13 4.24 -18.75
C GLY A 174 0.11 4.24 -17.81
N THR A 175 0.28 3.24 -16.95
CA THR A 175 1.25 3.30 -15.82
C THR A 175 2.71 3.35 -16.30
N LYS A 176 3.03 2.66 -17.41
CA LYS A 176 4.38 2.64 -17.99
C LYS A 176 4.92 4.04 -18.31
N ARG A 177 4.06 4.99 -18.68
CA ARG A 177 4.46 6.38 -19.01
C ARG A 177 4.92 7.16 -17.78
N PHE A 178 4.51 6.74 -16.58
CA PHE A 178 4.87 7.38 -15.32
C PHE A 178 6.09 6.76 -14.66
N VAL A 179 6.70 5.70 -15.24
CA VAL A 179 7.90 5.07 -14.68
C VAL A 179 8.99 6.08 -14.32
N PRO A 180 9.37 7.05 -15.18
CA PRO A 180 10.39 8.04 -14.81
C PRO A 180 10.01 8.88 -13.61
N VAL A 181 8.72 9.27 -13.50
CA VAL A 181 8.20 10.08 -12.38
C VAL A 181 8.17 9.26 -11.10
N ILE A 182 7.70 8.01 -11.15
CA ILE A 182 7.67 7.09 -10.01
C ILE A 182 9.09 6.85 -9.49
N VAL A 183 10.02 6.47 -10.37
CA VAL A 183 11.44 6.25 -10.01
C VAL A 183 12.02 7.51 -9.39
N LEU A 184 11.75 8.69 -9.97
CA LEU A 184 12.26 9.96 -9.44
C LEU A 184 11.73 10.24 -8.02
N ILE A 185 10.43 10.08 -7.78
CA ILE A 185 9.82 10.30 -6.45
C ILE A 185 10.49 9.40 -5.41
N PHE A 186 10.56 8.10 -5.67
CA PHE A 186 11.17 7.16 -4.73
C PHE A 186 12.68 7.39 -4.60
N SER A 187 13.38 7.79 -5.66
CA SER A 187 14.81 8.14 -5.57
C SER A 187 15.03 9.36 -4.68
N VAL A 188 14.21 10.40 -4.80
CA VAL A 188 14.26 11.61 -3.96
C VAL A 188 13.97 11.26 -2.49
N MET A 189 12.97 10.41 -2.23
CA MET A 189 12.75 9.86 -0.89
C MET A 189 13.97 9.08 -0.38
N GLY A 190 14.59 8.30 -1.24
CA GLY A 190 15.80 7.57 -0.89
C GLY A 190 16.97 8.47 -0.52
N VAL A 191 17.15 9.59 -1.24
CA VAL A 191 18.17 10.61 -0.92
C VAL A 191 17.92 11.16 0.48
N PHE A 192 16.66 11.41 0.84
CA PHE A 192 16.30 11.89 2.17
C PHE A 192 16.66 10.90 3.28
N PHE A 193 16.29 9.63 3.16
CA PHE A 193 16.68 8.61 4.13
C PHE A 193 18.20 8.40 4.16
N ALA A 194 18.88 8.53 3.03
CA ALA A 194 20.34 8.51 2.97
C ALA A 194 20.96 9.67 3.76
N VAL A 195 20.41 10.89 3.68
CA VAL A 195 20.87 12.03 4.49
C VAL A 195 20.66 11.73 5.99
N ILE A 196 19.51 11.22 6.39
CA ILE A 196 19.25 10.79 7.78
C ILE A 196 20.29 9.76 8.21
N ARG A 197 20.53 8.72 7.41
CA ARG A 197 21.52 7.68 7.67
C ARG A 197 22.93 8.24 7.89
N MET A 198 23.32 9.20 7.05
CA MET A 198 24.67 9.78 7.10
C MET A 198 24.85 10.69 8.32
N LYS A 199 23.79 11.41 8.72
CA LYS A 199 23.83 12.40 9.82
C LYS A 199 23.50 11.81 11.19
N LEU A 200 22.42 11.03 11.28
CA LEU A 200 21.85 10.52 12.54
C LEU A 200 22.10 9.02 12.76
N GLY A 201 22.59 8.30 11.75
CA GLY A 201 22.91 6.88 11.85
C GLY A 201 21.79 5.96 11.39
N MET A 202 22.05 4.65 11.47
CA MET A 202 21.16 3.62 10.92
C MET A 202 19.83 3.53 11.66
N VAL A 203 19.87 3.51 12.99
CA VAL A 203 18.65 3.38 13.82
C VAL A 203 17.68 4.53 13.56
N ALA A 204 18.20 5.77 13.48
CA ALA A 204 17.38 6.93 13.14
C ALA A 204 16.76 6.80 11.75
N ALA A 205 17.52 6.40 10.73
CA ALA A 205 17.01 6.20 9.38
C ALA A 205 15.85 5.20 9.34
N ILE A 206 16.02 4.05 10.04
CA ILE A 206 14.97 3.03 10.18
C ILE A 206 13.73 3.63 10.85
N ILE A 207 13.87 4.29 12.01
CA ILE A 207 12.72 4.86 12.73
C ILE A 207 11.97 5.86 11.85
N PHE A 208 12.67 6.78 11.19
CA PHE A 208 12.04 7.77 10.31
C PHE A 208 11.35 7.12 9.10
N HIS A 209 11.93 6.06 8.56
CA HIS A 209 11.32 5.30 7.48
C HIS A 209 10.06 4.54 7.95
N CYS A 210 10.11 3.88 9.11
CA CYS A 210 8.94 3.25 9.74
C CYS A 210 7.81 4.27 9.96
N LEU A 211 8.13 5.44 10.50
CA LEU A 211 7.15 6.52 10.71
C LEU A 211 6.56 7.02 9.38
N PHE A 212 7.39 7.20 8.35
CA PHE A 212 6.91 7.59 7.02
C PHE A 212 5.91 6.57 6.46
N ASN A 213 6.22 5.27 6.56
CA ASN A 213 5.33 4.21 6.10
C ASN A 213 4.06 4.13 6.93
N ALA A 214 4.14 4.30 8.25
CA ALA A 214 2.97 4.33 9.13
C ALA A 214 2.04 5.51 8.81
N MET A 215 2.59 6.71 8.59
CA MET A 215 1.81 7.88 8.17
C MET A 215 1.08 7.63 6.84
N TYR A 216 1.76 7.00 5.89
CA TYR A 216 1.15 6.63 4.61
C TYR A 216 0.03 5.62 4.80
N LEU A 217 0.24 4.59 5.60
CA LEU A 217 -0.78 3.57 5.86
C LEU A 217 -2.02 4.18 6.53
N ILE A 218 -1.86 5.15 7.44
CA ILE A 218 -3.00 5.86 8.05
C ILE A 218 -3.83 6.60 6.98
N VAL A 219 -3.17 7.28 6.04
CA VAL A 219 -3.83 7.99 4.94
C VAL A 219 -4.53 7.02 3.98
N ASP A 220 -3.86 5.91 3.64
CA ASP A 220 -4.34 4.91 2.70
C ASP A 220 -5.49 4.08 3.28
N VAL A 221 -5.36 3.59 4.53
CA VAL A 221 -6.45 2.96 5.27
C VAL A 221 -7.64 3.90 5.36
N GLY A 222 -7.45 5.21 5.62
CA GLY A 222 -8.55 6.17 5.60
C GLY A 222 -9.26 6.29 4.24
N ALA A 223 -8.56 6.08 3.12
CA ALA A 223 -9.16 6.06 1.78
C ALA A 223 -9.85 4.72 1.47
N VAL A 224 -9.24 3.60 1.84
CA VAL A 224 -9.82 2.25 1.71
C VAL A 224 -11.05 2.10 2.60
N TRP A 225 -11.02 2.54 3.86
CA TRP A 225 -12.16 2.51 4.77
C TRP A 225 -13.33 3.31 4.23
N ARG A 226 -13.08 4.44 3.55
CA ARG A 226 -14.13 5.19 2.85
C ARG A 226 -14.71 4.40 1.68
N LYS A 227 -13.87 3.73 0.89
CA LYS A 227 -14.31 2.84 -0.21
C LYS A 227 -15.02 1.57 0.26
N VAL A 228 -14.70 1.04 1.45
CA VAL A 228 -15.36 -0.15 2.02
C VAL A 228 -16.66 0.23 2.71
N ARG A 229 -16.74 1.38 3.38
CA ARG A 229 -17.96 1.88 4.02
C ARG A 229 -19.05 2.27 3.02
N ASP A 230 -18.66 2.74 1.83
CA ASP A 230 -19.60 3.22 0.81
C ASP A 230 -20.51 2.11 0.22
N PRO A 231 -20.02 0.89 -0.10
CA PRO A 231 -20.85 -0.27 -0.42
C PRO A 231 -21.76 -0.70 0.73
N PHE A 232 -21.30 -0.69 1.97
CA PHE A 232 -22.18 -1.01 3.11
C PHE A 232 -23.29 0.03 3.27
N GLY A 233 -23.01 1.32 3.05
CA GLY A 233 -24.03 2.36 2.98
C GLY A 233 -25.03 2.13 1.85
N ARG A 234 -24.58 1.75 0.64
CA ARG A 234 -25.47 1.43 -0.49
C ARG A 234 -26.26 0.14 -0.28
N ILE A 235 -25.70 -0.87 0.38
CA ILE A 235 -26.41 -2.10 0.74
C ILE A 235 -27.46 -1.79 1.81
N GLU A 236 -27.13 -1.00 2.83
CA GLU A 236 -28.06 -0.57 3.86
C GLU A 236 -29.20 0.27 3.27
N GLU A 237 -28.90 1.16 2.33
CA GLU A 237 -29.89 1.95 1.59
C GLU A 237 -30.78 1.07 0.71
N LYS A 238 -30.20 0.11 -0.02
CA LYS A 238 -30.95 -0.84 -0.86
C LYS A 238 -31.83 -1.77 -0.02
N VAL A 239 -31.32 -2.32 1.08
CA VAL A 239 -32.10 -3.14 2.03
C VAL A 239 -33.23 -2.31 2.64
N ARG A 240 -32.99 -1.02 2.92
CA ARG A 240 -34.01 -0.10 3.43
C ARG A 240 -35.05 0.28 2.35
N GLU A 241 -34.67 0.38 1.08
CA GLU A 241 -35.60 0.56 -0.04
C GLU A 241 -36.44 -0.69 -0.31
N GLU A 242 -35.82 -1.87 -0.39
CA GLU A 242 -36.52 -3.15 -0.56
C GLU A 242 -37.45 -3.41 0.63
N GLY A 243 -37.00 -3.14 1.86
CA GLY A 243 -37.83 -3.22 3.06
C GLY A 243 -39.04 -2.28 3.02
N ARG A 244 -38.87 -1.04 2.53
CA ARG A 244 -39.99 -0.10 2.33
C ARG A 244 -40.96 -0.60 1.27
N HIS A 245 -40.46 -1.07 0.12
CA HIS A 245 -41.32 -1.59 -0.94
C HIS A 245 -42.12 -2.82 -0.50
N HIS A 246 -41.52 -3.73 0.29
CA HIS A 246 -42.22 -4.88 0.86
C HIS A 246 -43.29 -4.45 1.88
N MET A 247 -42.99 -3.44 2.70
CA MET A 247 -43.95 -2.90 3.68
C MET A 247 -45.12 -2.20 3.01
N ASP A 248 -44.88 -1.39 1.98
CA ASP A 248 -45.91 -0.73 1.18
C ASP A 248 -46.80 -1.75 0.44
N SER A 249 -46.19 -2.81 -0.10
CA SER A 249 -46.93 -3.91 -0.75
C SER A 249 -47.84 -4.65 0.24
N ALA A 250 -47.35 -4.90 1.46
CA ALA A 250 -48.13 -5.52 2.52
C ALA A 250 -49.29 -4.62 3.00
N LEU A 251 -49.04 -3.31 3.08
CA LEU A 251 -50.05 -2.32 3.44
C LEU A 251 -51.19 -2.29 2.42
N HIS A 252 -50.86 -2.24 1.12
CA HIS A 252 -51.87 -2.29 0.04
C HIS A 252 -52.68 -3.59 0.06
N ALA A 253 -52.03 -4.75 0.27
CA ALA A 253 -52.75 -6.03 0.37
C ALA A 253 -53.71 -6.07 1.57
N LEU A 254 -53.36 -5.44 2.70
CA LEU A 254 -54.24 -5.29 3.86
C LEU A 254 -55.42 -4.36 3.57
N GLU A 255 -55.19 -3.23 2.88
CA GLU A 255 -56.25 -2.31 2.46
C GLU A 255 -57.26 -2.99 1.53
N ASP A 256 -56.80 -3.79 0.56
CA ASP A 256 -57.66 -4.53 -0.36
C ASP A 256 -58.50 -5.58 0.35
N ARG A 257 -57.90 -6.31 1.31
CA ARG A 257 -58.63 -7.26 2.17
C ARG A 257 -59.71 -6.57 3.00
N ASN A 258 -59.41 -5.40 3.57
CA ASN A 258 -60.38 -4.61 4.31
C ASN A 258 -61.53 -4.10 3.43
N ARG A 259 -61.24 -3.66 2.19
CA ARG A 259 -62.26 -3.27 1.21
C ARG A 259 -63.15 -4.46 0.83
N ALA A 260 -62.57 -5.63 0.60
CA ALA A 260 -63.31 -6.85 0.30
C ALA A 260 -64.22 -7.26 1.47
N ALA A 261 -63.68 -7.29 2.70
CA ALA A 261 -64.44 -7.61 3.91
C ALA A 261 -65.61 -6.64 4.12
N LYS A 262 -65.40 -5.33 3.90
CA LYS A 262 -66.46 -4.33 3.97
C LYS A 262 -67.56 -4.59 2.94
N LYS A 263 -67.20 -4.87 1.68
CA LYS A 263 -68.18 -5.19 0.62
C LYS A 263 -69.00 -6.45 0.95
N THR A 264 -68.37 -7.46 1.56
CA THR A 264 -69.07 -8.67 2.03
C THR A 264 -70.03 -8.34 3.18
N ALA A 265 -69.60 -7.53 4.14
CA ALA A 265 -70.46 -7.08 5.25
C ALA A 265 -71.67 -6.28 4.74
N ASP A 266 -71.45 -5.35 3.81
CA ASP A 266 -72.52 -4.54 3.20
C ASP A 266 -73.52 -5.44 2.43
N SER A 267 -73.01 -6.46 1.72
CA SER A 267 -73.84 -7.45 1.03
C SER A 267 -74.68 -8.28 2.00
N LEU A 268 -74.08 -8.78 3.08
CA LEU A 268 -74.80 -9.52 4.13
C LEU A 268 -75.86 -8.65 4.80
N GLN A 269 -75.55 -7.38 5.07
CA GLN A 269 -76.50 -6.43 5.65
C GLN A 269 -77.71 -6.23 4.72
N SER A 270 -77.49 -6.04 3.42
CA SER A 270 -78.58 -5.92 2.43
C SER A 270 -79.47 -7.17 2.37
N VAL A 271 -78.89 -8.37 2.52
CA VAL A 271 -79.63 -9.63 2.57
C VAL A 271 -80.48 -9.70 3.83
N ILE A 272 -79.91 -9.34 4.99
CA ILE A 272 -80.63 -9.28 6.26
C ILE A 272 -81.82 -8.32 6.16
N ASP A 273 -81.63 -7.15 5.57
CA ASP A 273 -82.68 -6.14 5.44
C ASP A 273 -83.80 -6.61 4.47
N SER A 274 -83.44 -7.27 3.37
CA SER A 274 -84.39 -7.92 2.46
C SER A 274 -85.23 -9.00 3.16
N LEU A 275 -84.61 -9.84 4.00
CA LEU A 275 -85.30 -10.86 4.78
C LEU A 275 -86.26 -10.25 5.81
N LYS A 276 -85.84 -9.18 6.50
CA LYS A 276 -86.71 -8.43 7.43
C LYS A 276 -87.93 -7.85 6.70
N ASN A 277 -87.74 -7.24 5.53
CA ASN A 277 -88.83 -6.69 4.73
C ASN A 277 -89.82 -7.78 4.27
N ARG A 278 -89.33 -8.94 3.83
CA ARG A 278 -90.18 -10.09 3.47
C ARG A 278 -90.98 -10.64 4.64
N LYS A 279 -90.40 -10.65 5.85
CA LYS A 279 -91.09 -11.07 7.07
C LYS A 279 -92.24 -10.11 7.41
N ASN A 280 -91.99 -8.81 7.32
CA ASN A 280 -93.00 -7.79 7.59
C ASN A 280 -94.14 -7.79 6.56
N ALA A 281 -93.88 -8.14 5.30
CA ALA A 281 -94.92 -8.23 4.27
C ALA A 281 -95.85 -9.45 4.38
N LYS A 282 -95.53 -10.43 5.23
CA LYS A 282 -96.35 -11.63 5.48
C LYS A 282 -97.24 -11.54 6.72
N ASN A 283 -97.07 -10.49 7.52
CA ASN A 283 -97.91 -10.17 8.67
C ASN A 283 -98.88 -9.06 8.31
#